data_AF-A0A3D5ZKZ0-F1
#
_entry.id   AF-A0A3D5ZKZ0-F1
#
_cell.length_a   1.000
_cell.length_b   1.000
_cell.length_c   1.000
_cell.angle_alpha   90.00
_cell.angle_beta   90.00
_cell.angle_gamma   90.00
#
_symmetry.space_group_name_H-M   'P 1'
#
loop_
_entity.id
_entity.type
_entity.pdbx_description
1 polymer ?
#
loop_
_entity_poly.entity_id
_entity_poly.type
_entity_poly.pdbx_seq_one_letter_code
_entity_poly.pdbx_strand_id
1 'polypeptide(L)'
;MKKKNNSFEIFDGCGAVMLSAPHNVEHLRNGQMRFAEPQTGVLALKLHDELHVPIIVKTFNDNDDANFDEVSPYKQSLAQYIDAHSNIRLLIDLHQLAPERDIAADIGTADKVNFADDNFVAQIVSEFESRNITPVKVDFIFKGAGQNTVSSFIRVNCGIPTLQLELNSNLLIEKYPTYNPDGVYDALKSIITLYNRQEGANE
;
A
#
# COMPACT_ATOMS: atom_id res chain seq x y z
N MET A 1 -24.74 -16.60 -16.55
CA MET A 1 -24.59 -15.68 -15.40
C MET A 1 -23.55 -14.63 -15.76
N LYS A 2 -23.89 -13.34 -15.72
CA LYS A 2 -22.86 -12.28 -15.80
C LYS A 2 -22.02 -12.38 -14.52
N LYS A 3 -20.68 -12.45 -14.63
CA LYS A 3 -19.80 -12.28 -13.46
C LYS A 3 -20.25 -10.99 -12.76
N LYS A 4 -20.50 -11.05 -11.46
CA LYS A 4 -20.63 -9.82 -10.65
C LYS A 4 -19.28 -9.12 -10.79
N ASN A 5 -19.24 -8.00 -11.49
CA ASN A 5 -18.05 -7.17 -11.50
C ASN A 5 -17.97 -6.55 -10.10
N ASN A 6 -17.12 -7.11 -9.24
CA ASN A 6 -16.81 -6.50 -7.96
C ASN A 6 -15.85 -5.35 -8.23
N SER A 7 -16.03 -4.19 -7.58
CA SER A 7 -15.19 -2.99 -7.77
C SER A 7 -13.76 -3.12 -7.24
N PHE A 8 -13.44 -4.28 -6.68
CA PHE A 8 -12.13 -4.72 -6.23
C PHE A 8 -12.03 -6.25 -6.28
N GLU A 9 -10.80 -6.74 -6.19
CA GLU A 9 -10.48 -8.16 -6.11
C GLU A 9 -9.44 -8.39 -5.02
N ILE A 10 -9.62 -9.46 -4.23
CA ILE A 10 -8.64 -9.95 -3.27
C ILE A 10 -8.01 -11.19 -3.88
N PHE A 11 -6.68 -11.21 -3.93
CA PHE A 11 -5.91 -12.37 -4.35
C PHE A 11 -5.35 -13.04 -3.11
N ASP A 12 -5.68 -14.31 -2.95
CA ASP A 12 -5.28 -15.13 -1.82
C ASP A 12 -3.77 -15.38 -1.83
N GLY A 13 -3.14 -15.45 -0.66
CA GLY A 13 -1.68 -15.63 -0.58
C GLY A 13 -1.21 -16.11 0.78
N CYS A 14 0.10 -16.07 1.00
CA CYS A 14 0.74 -16.48 2.24
C CYS A 14 1.71 -15.41 2.78
N GLY A 15 2.23 -15.65 3.99
CA GLY A 15 3.14 -14.75 4.68
C GLY A 15 2.42 -13.80 5.65
N ALA A 16 3.21 -12.93 6.28
CA ALA A 16 2.77 -11.99 7.30
C ALA A 16 2.40 -10.60 6.75
N VAL A 17 2.74 -10.31 5.50
CA VAL A 17 2.47 -9.01 4.86
C VAL A 17 1.35 -9.14 3.83
N MET A 18 0.39 -8.24 3.88
CA MET A 18 -0.62 -8.02 2.83
C MET A 18 -0.41 -6.65 2.18
N LEU A 19 -0.68 -6.53 0.88
CA LEU A 19 -0.65 -5.25 0.17
C LEU A 19 -2.06 -4.77 -0.20
N SER A 20 -2.30 -3.45 -0.13
CA SER A 20 -3.47 -2.82 -0.72
C SER A 20 -3.06 -1.77 -1.76
N ALA A 21 -3.85 -1.65 -2.83
CA ALA A 21 -3.71 -0.59 -3.84
C ALA A 21 -5.09 -0.02 -4.18
N PRO A 22 -5.66 0.84 -3.33
CA PRO A 22 -7.04 1.30 -3.44
C PRO A 22 -7.27 2.33 -4.56
N HIS A 23 -6.21 2.93 -5.11
CA HIS A 23 -6.30 4.01 -6.10
C HIS A 23 -5.71 3.64 -7.46
N ASN A 24 -5.47 2.35 -7.75
CA ASN A 24 -4.95 1.91 -9.06
C ASN A 24 -5.90 2.16 -10.25
N VAL A 25 -7.13 2.62 -9.98
CA VAL A 25 -8.12 3.11 -10.95
C VAL A 25 -8.58 4.50 -10.53
N GLU A 26 -9.21 5.25 -11.45
CA GLU A 26 -9.81 6.54 -11.11
C GLU A 26 -10.84 6.38 -9.98
N HIS A 27 -10.97 7.39 -9.13
CA HIS A 27 -11.86 7.35 -7.98
C HIS A 27 -12.55 8.70 -7.77
N LEU A 28 -13.64 8.71 -7.01
CA LEU A 28 -14.43 9.92 -6.78
C LEU A 28 -14.30 10.37 -5.33
N ARG A 29 -13.76 11.57 -5.11
CA ARG A 29 -13.65 12.16 -3.77
C ARG A 29 -14.42 13.47 -3.73
N ASN A 30 -15.45 13.56 -2.89
CA ASN A 30 -16.33 14.74 -2.76
C ASN A 30 -16.90 15.19 -4.12
N GLY A 31 -17.35 14.24 -4.96
CA GLY A 31 -17.90 14.53 -6.28
C GLY A 31 -16.88 14.98 -7.34
N GLN A 32 -15.58 14.97 -7.02
CA GLN A 32 -14.50 15.27 -7.96
C GLN A 32 -13.76 14.00 -8.34
N MET A 33 -13.59 13.79 -9.64
CA MET A 33 -12.77 12.69 -10.14
C MET A 33 -11.30 12.95 -9.78
N ARG A 34 -10.63 11.93 -9.25
CA ARG A 34 -9.21 11.92 -8.92
C ARG A 34 -8.47 11.00 -9.87
N PHE A 35 -7.22 11.34 -10.15
CA PHE A 35 -6.37 10.57 -11.03
C PHE A 35 -6.12 9.17 -10.46
N ALA A 36 -6.03 8.19 -11.37
CA ALA A 36 -5.61 6.85 -11.03
C ALA A 36 -4.10 6.81 -10.73
N GLU A 37 -3.72 5.81 -9.93
CA GLU A 37 -2.36 5.46 -9.53
C GLU A 37 -2.03 4.05 -10.05
N PRO A 38 -2.11 3.79 -11.37
CA PRO A 38 -2.14 2.44 -11.92
C PRO A 38 -0.91 1.60 -11.56
N GLN A 39 0.22 2.26 -11.28
CA GLN A 39 1.47 1.57 -10.98
C GLN A 39 1.47 0.90 -9.60
N THR A 40 0.65 1.36 -8.64
CA THR A 40 0.49 0.68 -7.34
C THR A 40 -0.16 -0.68 -7.51
N GLY A 41 -1.17 -0.79 -8.37
CA GLY A 41 -1.81 -2.05 -8.74
C GLY A 41 -0.86 -2.98 -9.50
N VAL A 42 -0.05 -2.45 -10.42
CA VAL A 42 0.98 -3.22 -11.14
C VAL A 42 2.03 -3.78 -10.16
N LEU A 43 2.52 -2.95 -9.23
CA LEU A 43 3.47 -3.39 -8.21
C LEU A 43 2.87 -4.46 -7.31
N ALA A 44 1.64 -4.27 -6.82
CA ALA A 44 0.94 -5.25 -5.99
C ALA A 44 0.80 -6.61 -6.70
N LEU A 45 0.33 -6.60 -7.96
CA LEU A 45 0.19 -7.82 -8.77
C LEU A 45 1.54 -8.51 -9.02
N LYS A 46 2.58 -7.75 -9.40
CA LYS A 46 3.93 -8.33 -9.60
C LYS A 46 4.50 -8.94 -8.31
N LEU A 47 4.26 -8.32 -7.15
CA LEU A 47 4.74 -8.83 -5.86
C LEU A 47 3.91 -10.05 -5.42
N HIS A 48 2.62 -10.07 -5.70
CA HIS A 48 1.77 -11.24 -5.52
C HIS A 48 2.26 -12.41 -6.38
N ASP A 49 2.50 -12.20 -7.67
CA ASP A 49 2.95 -13.25 -8.58
C ASP A 49 4.30 -13.85 -8.16
N GLU A 50 5.20 -13.03 -7.60
CA GLU A 50 6.55 -13.47 -7.23
C GLU A 50 6.67 -14.03 -5.80
N LEU A 51 6.02 -13.38 -4.83
CA LEU A 51 6.14 -13.73 -3.40
C LEU A 51 4.92 -14.46 -2.85
N HIS A 52 3.86 -14.58 -3.66
CA HIS A 52 2.57 -15.11 -3.26
C HIS A 52 1.95 -14.38 -2.05
N VAL A 53 2.27 -13.11 -1.86
CA VAL A 53 1.69 -12.30 -0.77
C VAL A 53 0.22 -12.00 -1.06
N PRO A 54 -0.68 -12.01 -0.06
CA PRO A 54 -2.06 -11.63 -0.28
C PRO A 54 -2.14 -10.15 -0.67
N ILE A 55 -3.05 -9.82 -1.59
CA ILE A 55 -3.25 -8.44 -2.05
C ILE A 55 -4.73 -8.11 -2.23
N ILE A 56 -5.05 -6.82 -2.19
CA ILE A 56 -6.34 -6.27 -2.64
C ILE A 56 -6.10 -5.09 -3.59
N VAL A 57 -6.81 -5.07 -4.72
CA VAL A 57 -6.70 -4.02 -5.75
C VAL A 57 -8.09 -3.61 -6.25
N LYS A 58 -8.28 -2.34 -6.64
CA LYS A 58 -9.51 -1.95 -7.36
C LYS A 58 -9.49 -2.48 -8.79
N THR A 59 -10.66 -2.82 -9.30
CA THR A 59 -10.83 -3.34 -10.68
C THR A 59 -11.51 -2.32 -11.59
N PHE A 60 -12.31 -1.41 -11.03
CA PHE A 60 -12.92 -0.27 -11.73
C PHE A 60 -13.37 0.81 -10.73
N ASN A 61 -13.61 2.01 -11.25
CA ASN A 61 -14.19 3.13 -10.50
C ASN A 61 -15.67 2.88 -10.22
N ASP A 62 -16.08 2.83 -8.96
CA ASP A 62 -17.49 2.64 -8.55
C ASP A 62 -18.09 3.90 -7.91
N ASN A 63 -17.56 5.07 -8.29
CA ASN A 63 -17.88 6.39 -7.74
C ASN A 63 -17.63 6.50 -6.23
N ASP A 64 -16.64 5.75 -5.74
CA ASP A 64 -16.18 5.70 -4.36
C ASP A 64 -14.72 6.15 -4.25
N ASP A 65 -14.29 6.39 -3.02
CA ASP A 65 -12.88 6.48 -2.65
C ASP A 65 -12.65 5.67 -1.38
N ALA A 66 -12.05 4.49 -1.54
CA ALA A 66 -11.79 3.56 -0.44
C ALA A 66 -10.88 4.13 0.66
N ASN A 67 -10.05 5.14 0.35
CA ASN A 67 -9.15 5.77 1.30
C ASN A 67 -9.73 7.05 1.94
N PHE A 68 -10.96 7.45 1.57
CA PHE A 68 -11.59 8.68 2.04
C PHE A 68 -12.98 8.46 2.63
N ASP A 69 -13.79 7.59 1.99
CA ASP A 69 -15.17 7.36 2.39
C ASP A 69 -15.24 6.61 3.72
N GLU A 70 -16.18 7.02 4.58
CA GLU A 70 -16.40 6.39 5.88
C GLU A 70 -16.82 4.92 5.71
N VAL A 71 -17.79 4.68 4.81
CA VAL A 71 -18.27 3.36 4.44
C VAL A 71 -17.65 2.95 3.12
N SER A 72 -16.83 1.90 3.14
CA SER A 72 -16.18 1.37 1.95
C SER A 72 -16.26 -0.16 1.93
N PRO A 73 -16.94 -0.76 0.93
CA PRO A 73 -16.95 -2.21 0.74
C PRO A 73 -15.54 -2.78 0.59
N TYR A 74 -14.61 -2.03 -0.01
CA TYR A 74 -13.20 -2.39 -0.11
C TYR A 74 -12.56 -2.58 1.27
N LYS A 75 -12.67 -1.58 2.15
CA LYS A 75 -12.11 -1.64 3.51
C LYS A 75 -12.77 -2.73 4.35
N GLN A 76 -14.08 -2.91 4.21
CA GLN A 76 -14.84 -3.95 4.91
C GLN A 76 -14.40 -5.36 4.49
N SER A 77 -14.26 -5.61 3.19
CA SER A 77 -13.78 -6.90 2.69
C SER A 77 -12.31 -7.15 3.02
N LEU A 78 -11.47 -6.12 3.00
CA LEU A 78 -10.09 -6.21 3.46
C LEU A 78 -10.02 -6.61 4.94
N ALA A 79 -10.80 -5.97 5.81
CA ALA A 79 -10.85 -6.33 7.23
C ALA A 79 -11.33 -7.76 7.45
N GLN A 80 -12.43 -8.16 6.79
CA GLN A 80 -12.94 -9.54 6.86
C GLN A 80 -11.91 -10.57 6.41
N TYR A 81 -11.14 -10.25 5.37
CA TYR A 81 -10.08 -11.11 4.89
C TYR A 81 -8.94 -11.23 5.90
N ILE A 82 -8.47 -10.12 6.46
CA ILE A 82 -7.40 -10.11 7.49
C ILE A 82 -7.84 -10.90 8.73
N ASP A 83 -9.07 -10.69 9.21
CA ASP A 83 -9.60 -11.39 10.39
C ASP A 83 -9.71 -12.92 10.16
N ALA A 84 -9.92 -13.35 8.92
CA ALA A 84 -9.96 -14.76 8.55
C ALA A 84 -8.56 -15.39 8.40
N HIS A 85 -7.49 -14.59 8.32
CA HIS A 85 -6.11 -15.02 8.05
C HIS A 85 -5.16 -14.54 9.14
N SER A 86 -5.11 -15.26 10.25
CA SER A 86 -4.33 -14.90 11.45
C SER A 86 -2.81 -14.79 11.23
N ASN A 87 -2.29 -15.26 10.10
CA ASN A 87 -0.89 -15.10 9.72
C ASN A 87 -0.56 -13.67 9.28
N ILE A 88 -1.54 -12.89 8.78
CA ILE A 88 -1.33 -11.51 8.33
C ILE A 88 -1.12 -10.61 9.56
N ARG A 89 0.04 -9.97 9.61
CA ARG A 89 0.52 -9.17 10.75
C ARG A 89 0.96 -7.76 10.33
N LEU A 90 1.00 -7.46 9.04
CA LEU A 90 1.26 -6.13 8.51
C LEU A 90 0.45 -5.88 7.22
N LEU A 91 -0.19 -4.72 7.13
CA LEU A 91 -0.70 -4.16 5.88
C LEU A 91 0.22 -3.05 5.38
N ILE A 92 0.65 -3.12 4.11
CA ILE A 92 1.28 -2.00 3.40
C ILE A 92 0.30 -1.47 2.35
N ASP A 93 -0.19 -0.26 2.57
CA ASP A 93 -1.14 0.44 1.69
C ASP A 93 -0.40 1.33 0.71
N LEU A 94 -0.38 0.93 -0.57
CA LEU A 94 0.40 1.56 -1.63
C LEU A 94 -0.38 2.69 -2.31
N HIS A 95 0.26 3.86 -2.37
CA HIS A 95 -0.24 5.06 -3.03
C HIS A 95 0.84 5.72 -3.90
N GLN A 96 0.42 6.71 -4.69
CA GLN A 96 1.32 7.59 -5.43
C GLN A 96 1.15 9.05 -5.06
N LEU A 97 2.29 9.72 -4.85
CA LEU A 97 2.34 11.18 -4.73
C LEU A 97 2.71 11.86 -6.06
N ALA A 98 2.35 13.13 -6.16
CA ALA A 98 2.53 13.94 -7.36
C ALA A 98 4.03 14.09 -7.74
N PRO A 99 4.36 14.06 -9.05
CA PRO A 99 5.75 14.05 -9.53
C PRO A 99 6.55 15.32 -9.19
N GLU A 100 5.88 16.43 -8.89
CA GLU A 100 6.49 17.71 -8.52
C GLU A 100 6.96 17.77 -7.06
N ARG A 101 6.63 16.77 -6.24
CA ARG A 101 7.10 16.73 -4.85
C ARG A 101 8.60 16.45 -4.79
N ASP A 102 9.25 17.04 -3.80
CA ASP A 102 10.70 16.99 -3.56
C ASP A 102 11.16 15.75 -2.77
N ILE A 103 10.27 14.78 -2.59
CA ILE A 103 10.55 13.51 -1.92
C ILE A 103 10.31 12.34 -2.87
N ALA A 104 11.08 11.27 -2.70
CA ALA A 104 10.95 10.04 -3.48
C ALA A 104 9.88 9.11 -2.91
N ALA A 105 9.75 9.06 -1.58
CA ALA A 105 8.69 8.33 -0.91
C ALA A 105 8.36 8.96 0.46
N ASP A 106 7.11 8.78 0.91
CA ASP A 106 6.66 9.11 2.27
C ASP A 106 6.07 7.86 2.93
N ILE A 107 6.54 7.56 4.14
CA ILE A 107 6.07 6.45 4.97
C ILE A 107 5.13 7.02 6.04
N GLY A 108 3.84 6.82 5.86
CA GLY A 108 2.81 7.18 6.82
C GLY A 108 2.68 6.12 7.92
N THR A 109 3.02 6.49 9.15
CA THR A 109 2.88 5.66 10.37
C THR A 109 1.81 6.20 11.33
N ALA A 110 1.18 7.31 10.94
CA ALA A 110 0.26 8.10 11.75
C ALA A 110 0.89 8.56 13.07
N ASP A 111 2.09 9.13 13.00
CA ASP A 111 2.87 9.53 14.18
C ASP A 111 3.01 8.35 15.17
N LYS A 112 3.35 7.17 14.63
CA LYS A 112 3.50 5.87 15.34
C LYS A 112 2.22 5.21 15.83
N VAL A 113 1.04 5.77 15.55
CA VAL A 113 -0.24 5.16 15.94
C VAL A 113 -0.55 3.89 15.13
N ASN A 114 -0.29 3.93 13.82
CA ASN A 114 -0.53 2.80 12.93
C ASN A 114 0.65 1.80 12.93
N PHE A 115 1.87 2.29 13.09
CA PHE A 115 3.08 1.44 13.12
C PHE A 115 4.17 2.06 14.00
N ALA A 116 4.59 1.35 15.07
CA ALA A 116 5.48 1.90 16.10
C ALA A 116 6.91 1.33 16.09
N ASP A 117 7.24 0.42 15.17
CA ASP A 117 8.58 -0.16 15.08
C ASP A 117 9.53 0.77 14.30
N ASP A 118 10.21 1.65 15.03
CA ASP A 118 11.17 2.60 14.47
C ASP A 118 12.36 1.91 13.76
N ASN A 119 12.75 0.71 14.20
CA ASN A 119 13.86 -0.01 13.58
C ASN A 119 13.44 -0.54 12.20
N PHE A 120 12.24 -1.09 12.09
CA PHE A 120 11.72 -1.55 10.81
C PHE A 120 11.45 -0.37 9.85
N VAL A 121 10.97 0.78 10.35
CA VAL A 121 10.85 2.00 9.54
C VAL A 121 12.22 2.45 9.01
N ALA A 122 13.26 2.44 9.84
CA ALA A 122 14.62 2.76 9.40
C ALA A 122 15.15 1.75 8.36
N GLN A 123 14.78 0.47 8.46
CA GLN A 123 15.10 -0.53 7.45
C GLN A 123 14.39 -0.24 6.12
N ILE A 124 13.10 0.13 6.14
CA ILE A 124 12.37 0.54 4.94
C ILE A 124 13.08 1.71 4.25
N VAL A 125 13.43 2.75 5.00
CA VAL A 125 14.20 3.90 4.48
C VAL A 125 15.50 3.43 3.83
N SER A 126 16.26 2.57 4.51
CA SER A 126 17.53 2.04 4.00
C SER A 126 17.38 1.22 2.72
N GLU A 127 16.32 0.42 2.60
CA GLU A 127 16.03 -0.36 1.39
C GLU A 127 15.77 0.54 0.18
N PHE A 128 15.00 1.63 0.35
CA PHE A 128 14.81 2.60 -0.73
C PHE A 128 16.07 3.39 -1.05
N GLU A 129 16.75 3.94 -0.04
CA GLU A 129 17.91 4.82 -0.27
C GLU A 129 19.12 4.08 -0.85
N SER A 130 19.32 2.81 -0.47
CA SER A 130 20.37 1.96 -1.07
C SER A 130 20.16 1.69 -2.57
N ARG A 131 18.96 1.96 -3.10
CA ARG A 131 18.60 1.86 -4.52
C ARG A 131 18.50 3.22 -5.21
N ASN A 132 19.11 4.26 -4.62
CA ASN A 132 19.07 5.64 -5.07
C ASN A 132 17.65 6.25 -5.12
N ILE A 133 16.73 5.74 -4.30
CA ILE A 133 15.38 6.28 -4.14
C ILE A 133 15.42 7.15 -2.87
N THR A 134 15.63 8.45 -3.05
CA THR A 134 15.88 9.40 -1.98
C THR A 134 15.39 10.81 -2.37
N PRO A 135 14.91 11.65 -1.44
CA PRO A 135 14.77 11.37 -0.02
C PRO A 135 13.51 10.57 0.31
N VAL A 136 13.63 9.65 1.25
CA VAL A 136 12.50 8.96 1.88
C VAL A 136 12.20 9.66 3.19
N LYS A 137 10.93 10.02 3.41
CA LYS A 137 10.48 10.68 4.63
C LYS A 137 9.48 9.81 5.38
N VAL A 138 9.28 10.16 6.65
CA VAL A 138 8.32 9.49 7.55
C VAL A 138 7.38 10.56 8.07
N ASP A 139 6.08 10.33 7.93
CA ASP A 139 4.99 11.22 8.37
C ASP A 139 5.16 12.70 7.93
N PHE A 140 5.73 12.94 6.73
CA PHE A 140 6.08 14.30 6.31
C PHE A 140 4.92 15.04 5.66
N ILE A 141 4.32 14.46 4.62
CA ILE A 141 3.17 15.00 3.88
C ILE A 141 1.93 14.14 4.17
N PHE A 142 2.07 12.83 4.10
CA PHE A 142 1.00 11.85 4.15
C PHE A 142 1.23 10.86 5.28
N LYS A 143 0.64 11.16 6.43
CA LYS A 143 0.81 10.34 7.64
C LYS A 143 -0.03 9.05 7.64
N GLY A 144 -0.99 8.92 6.73
CA GLY A 144 -1.98 7.83 6.78
C GLY A 144 -2.89 7.86 8.03
N ALA A 145 -3.01 9.02 8.69
CA ALA A 145 -3.67 9.18 10.00
C ALA A 145 -5.16 9.54 9.95
N GLY A 146 -5.74 9.75 8.77
CA GLY A 146 -7.16 10.06 8.65
C GLY A 146 -8.00 8.85 9.08
N GLN A 147 -9.03 9.03 9.91
CA GLN A 147 -9.84 7.91 10.41
C GLN A 147 -10.44 7.01 9.31
N ASN A 148 -10.60 7.54 8.10
CA ASN A 148 -11.15 6.84 6.96
C ASN A 148 -10.08 6.29 6.00
N THR A 149 -8.79 6.54 6.23
CA THR A 149 -7.74 5.91 5.42
C THR A 149 -7.80 4.40 5.58
N VAL A 150 -7.38 3.66 4.57
CA VAL A 150 -7.31 2.20 4.63
C VAL A 150 -6.41 1.78 5.80
N SER A 151 -5.23 2.39 5.94
CA SER A 151 -4.29 2.09 7.02
C SER A 151 -4.90 2.29 8.41
N SER A 152 -5.51 3.44 8.71
CA SER A 152 -6.11 3.69 10.03
C SER A 152 -7.36 2.85 10.27
N PHE A 153 -8.20 2.64 9.26
CA PHE A 153 -9.36 1.78 9.39
C PHE A 153 -8.96 0.35 9.77
N ILE A 154 -7.98 -0.24 9.08
CA ILE A 154 -7.51 -1.60 9.37
C ILE A 154 -6.79 -1.67 10.72
N ARG A 155 -5.99 -0.66 11.07
CA ARG A 155 -5.37 -0.58 12.40
C ARG A 155 -6.43 -0.65 13.51
N VAL A 156 -7.51 0.12 13.39
CA VAL A 156 -8.58 0.21 14.38
C VAL A 156 -9.43 -1.06 14.43
N ASN A 157 -9.77 -1.63 13.27
CA ASN A 157 -10.74 -2.73 13.20
C ASN A 157 -10.10 -4.12 13.35
N CYS A 158 -8.89 -4.32 12.82
CA CYS A 158 -8.20 -5.62 12.85
C CYS A 158 -7.06 -5.69 13.87
N GLY A 159 -6.61 -4.54 14.40
CA GLY A 159 -5.57 -4.50 15.43
C GLY A 159 -4.15 -4.81 14.94
N ILE A 160 -3.94 -5.04 13.65
CA ILE A 160 -2.61 -5.24 13.06
C ILE A 160 -1.89 -3.91 12.77
N PRO A 161 -0.55 -3.88 12.79
CA PRO A 161 0.23 -2.77 12.26
C PRO A 161 -0.08 -2.45 10.79
N THR A 162 -0.07 -1.18 10.43
CA THR A 162 -0.32 -0.72 9.04
C THR A 162 0.61 0.43 8.65
N LEU A 163 1.06 0.45 7.40
CA LEU A 163 1.85 1.54 6.81
C LEU A 163 1.11 2.07 5.58
N GLN A 164 1.05 3.40 5.42
CA GLN A 164 0.74 4.01 4.13
C GLN A 164 2.06 4.34 3.45
N LEU A 165 2.26 3.88 2.21
CA LEU A 165 3.48 4.15 1.45
C LEU A 165 3.14 4.93 0.19
N GLU A 166 3.56 6.17 0.16
CA GLU A 166 3.35 7.09 -0.95
C GLU A 166 4.60 7.13 -1.82
N LEU A 167 4.52 6.63 -3.04
CA LEU A 167 5.64 6.57 -3.98
C LEU A 167 5.57 7.72 -4.97
N ASN A 168 6.67 8.43 -5.18
CA ASN A 168 6.68 9.50 -6.16
C ASN A 168 6.43 8.94 -7.57
N SER A 169 5.43 9.47 -8.26
CA SER A 169 5.07 9.07 -9.62
C SER A 169 6.23 9.22 -10.62
N ASN A 170 7.21 10.07 -10.34
CA ASN A 170 8.40 10.23 -11.15
C ASN A 170 9.30 8.97 -11.16
N LEU A 171 9.18 8.09 -10.17
CA LEU A 171 9.89 6.80 -10.11
C LEU A 171 9.20 5.74 -10.98
N LEU A 172 7.91 5.89 -11.24
CA LEU A 172 7.05 4.84 -11.80
C LEU A 172 6.54 5.14 -13.21
N ILE A 173 6.79 6.34 -13.74
CA ILE A 173 6.35 6.74 -15.07
C ILE A 173 7.58 7.09 -15.93
N GLU A 174 7.79 6.33 -17.01
CA GLU A 174 8.99 6.34 -17.86
C GLU A 174 9.40 7.72 -18.39
N LYS A 175 8.43 8.64 -18.53
CA LYS A 175 8.70 9.99 -19.03
C LYS A 175 9.58 10.84 -18.09
N TYR A 176 9.71 10.47 -16.82
CA TYR A 176 10.47 11.25 -15.84
C TYR A 176 11.93 10.78 -15.76
N PRO A 177 12.91 11.68 -15.63
CA PRO A 177 14.32 11.32 -15.54
C PRO A 177 14.70 10.42 -14.36
N THR A 178 13.90 10.43 -13.29
CA THR A 178 14.10 9.63 -12.08
C THR A 178 13.41 8.26 -12.14
N TYR A 179 12.86 7.89 -13.32
CA TYR A 179 12.19 6.61 -13.52
C TYR A 179 13.07 5.44 -13.07
N ASN A 180 12.59 4.71 -12.07
CA ASN A 180 13.28 3.58 -11.44
C ASN A 180 12.25 2.61 -10.81
N PRO A 181 11.34 2.02 -11.61
CA PRO A 181 10.31 1.14 -11.10
C PRO A 181 10.89 -0.18 -10.57
N ASP A 182 12.01 -0.63 -11.12
CA ASP A 182 12.70 -1.85 -10.68
C ASP A 182 13.32 -1.65 -9.29
N GLY A 183 13.94 -0.49 -9.03
CA GLY A 183 14.41 -0.14 -7.70
C GLY A 183 13.28 -0.07 -6.67
N VAL A 184 12.11 0.47 -7.05
CA VAL A 184 10.93 0.47 -6.17
C VAL A 184 10.44 -0.94 -5.90
N TYR A 185 10.32 -1.76 -6.95
CA TYR A 185 9.93 -3.15 -6.84
C TYR A 185 10.86 -3.95 -5.92
N ASP A 186 12.18 -3.83 -6.13
CA ASP A 186 13.19 -4.53 -5.35
C ASP A 186 13.22 -4.06 -3.88
N ALA A 187 12.93 -2.78 -3.62
CA ALA A 187 12.79 -2.28 -2.25
C ALA A 187 11.58 -2.93 -1.56
N LEU A 188 10.41 -2.89 -2.20
CA LEU A 188 9.18 -3.50 -1.67
C LEU A 188 9.35 -5.01 -1.43
N LYS A 189 9.93 -5.72 -2.39
CA LYS A 189 10.25 -7.14 -2.27
C LYS A 189 11.14 -7.44 -1.07
N SER A 190 12.20 -6.64 -0.87
CA SER A 190 13.08 -6.78 0.29
C SER A 190 12.35 -6.52 1.60
N ILE A 191 11.56 -5.45 1.69
CA ILE A 191 10.77 -5.09 2.88
C ILE A 191 9.83 -6.23 3.28
N ILE A 192 9.08 -6.77 2.31
CA ILE A 192 8.15 -7.89 2.54
C ILE A 192 8.90 -9.13 3.03
N THR A 193 10.01 -9.46 2.36
CA THR A 193 10.84 -10.63 2.71
C THR A 193 11.42 -10.50 4.11
N LEU A 194 11.90 -9.30 4.47
CA LEU A 194 12.45 -9.01 5.80
C LEU A 194 11.39 -9.18 6.89
N TYR A 195 10.19 -8.60 6.71
CA TYR A 195 9.11 -8.71 7.67
C TYR A 195 8.64 -10.16 7.86
N ASN A 196 8.42 -10.89 6.75
CA ASN A 196 8.02 -12.29 6.80
C ASN A 196 9.03 -13.17 7.56
N ARG A 197 10.34 -12.88 7.44
CA ARG A 197 11.39 -13.57 8.21
C ARG A 197 11.36 -13.23 9.70
N GLN A 198 11.12 -11.97 10.05
CA GLN A 198 11.04 -11.52 11.45
C GLN A 198 9.86 -12.16 12.18
N GLU A 199 8.71 -12.30 11.51
CA GLU A 199 7.50 -12.88 12.08
C GLU A 199 7.47 -14.42 12.03
N GLY A 200 8.55 -15.06 11.57
CA GLY A 200 8.63 -16.52 11.47
C GLY A 200 7.70 -17.15 10.43
N ALA A 201 7.22 -16.36 9.46
CA ALA A 201 6.22 -16.78 8.48
C ALA A 201 6.82 -17.49 7.24
N ASN A 202 7.96 -18.16 7.39
CA ASN A 202 8.59 -18.99 6.36
C ASN A 202 9.07 -20.31 6.96
N GLU A 203 8.15 -21.25 7.15
CA GLU A 203 8.38 -22.69 7.04
C GLU A 203 7.24 -23.33 6.24
#